data_AF-A0A821W0Z4-F1
#
_entry.id   AF-A0A821W0Z4-F1
#
_cell.length_a   1.000
_cell.length_b   1.000
_cell.length_c   1.000
_cell.angle_alpha   90.00
_cell.angle_beta   90.00
_cell.angle_gamma   90.00
#
_symmetry.space_group_name_H-M   'P 1'
#
loop_
_entity.id
_entity.type
_entity.pdbx_description
1 polymer ?
#
loop_
_entity_poly.entity_id
_entity_poly.type
_entity_poly.pdbx_seq_one_letter_code
_entity_poly.pdbx_strand_id
1 'polypeptide(L)'
;MPNIKVFGGSSHPELTKLICTRLGLEPGRVIAKRFSNRETSVEINESVRGEDVFIVQSGCGEINDNLMELLIMINACKIASASRVTAVIPCFPYARQDRKDK
;
A
#
# COMPACT_ATOMS: atom_id res chain seq x y z
N MET A 1 16.50 15.91 -5.05
CA MET A 1 15.93 15.00 -4.04
C MET A 1 14.81 14.23 -4.71
N PRO A 2 14.71 12.90 -4.58
CA PRO A 2 13.55 12.18 -5.11
C PRO A 2 12.28 12.72 -4.44
N ASN A 3 11.21 12.90 -5.21
CA ASN A 3 9.94 13.38 -4.68
C ASN A 3 9.29 12.21 -3.91
N ILE A 4 8.68 12.52 -2.77
CA ILE A 4 8.04 11.51 -1.92
C ILE A 4 6.58 11.36 -2.34
N LYS A 5 6.13 10.11 -2.50
CA LYS A 5 4.73 9.76 -2.76
C LYS A 5 4.23 8.79 -1.71
N VAL A 6 3.09 9.09 -1.10
CA VAL A 6 2.47 8.24 -0.08
C VAL A 6 1.12 7.75 -0.59
N PHE A 7 0.96 6.44 -0.74
CA PHE A 7 -0.31 5.80 -1.08
C PHE A 7 -0.86 5.05 0.12
N GLY A 8 -2.18 4.90 0.19
CA GLY A 8 -2.85 4.10 1.21
C GLY A 8 -3.70 3.01 0.56
N GLY A 9 -3.60 1.79 1.08
CA GLY A 9 -4.54 0.73 0.75
C GLY A 9 -5.86 0.88 1.50
N SER A 10 -6.75 -0.09 1.32
CA SER A 10 -8.11 -0.08 1.87
C SER A 10 -8.19 -0.40 3.38
N SER A 11 -7.14 -0.92 4.00
CA SER A 11 -7.18 -1.33 5.42
C SER A 11 -7.41 -0.19 6.41
N HIS A 12 -6.84 0.99 6.15
CA HIS A 12 -6.90 2.13 7.07
C HIS A 12 -6.71 3.51 6.40
N PRO A 13 -7.66 3.98 5.56
CA PRO A 13 -7.51 5.24 4.82
C PRO A 13 -7.31 6.48 5.71
N GLU A 14 -7.88 6.47 6.92
CA GLU A 14 -7.74 7.56 7.89
C GLU A 14 -6.29 7.71 8.38
N LEU A 15 -5.59 6.61 8.62
CA LEU A 15 -4.20 6.64 9.07
C LEU A 15 -3.29 7.20 7.97
N THR A 16 -3.53 6.80 6.71
CA THR A 16 -2.81 7.38 5.56
C THR A 16 -2.99 8.88 5.49
N LYS A 17 -4.23 9.39 5.66
CA LYS A 17 -4.50 10.83 5.70
C LYS A 17 -3.76 11.51 6.84
N LEU A 18 -3.82 10.97 8.06
CA LEU A 18 -3.11 11.53 9.21
C LEU A 18 -1.59 11.59 9.01
N ILE A 19 -0.99 10.56 8.40
CA ILE A 19 0.43 10.54 8.04
C ILE A 19 0.72 11.65 7.03
N CYS A 20 -0.05 11.74 5.95
CA CYS A 20 0.14 12.76 4.92
C CYS A 20 -0.01 14.18 5.47
N THR A 21 -1.04 14.44 6.29
CA THR A 21 -1.25 15.71 6.97
C THR A 21 -0.05 16.09 7.84
N ARG A 22 0.52 15.16 8.60
CA ARG A 22 1.72 15.43 9.41
C ARG A 22 2.98 15.71 8.58
N LEU A 23 3.07 15.16 7.38
CA LEU A 23 4.17 15.41 6.45
C LEU A 23 3.94 16.64 5.55
N GLY A 24 2.76 17.28 5.62
CA GLY A 24 2.39 18.37 4.71
C GLY A 24 2.22 17.93 3.27
N LEU A 25 1.81 16.67 3.05
CA LEU A 25 1.62 16.05 1.75
C LEU A 25 0.14 15.72 1.52
N GLU A 26 -0.24 15.59 0.24
CA GLU A 26 -1.52 15.00 -0.14
C GLU A 26 -1.34 13.49 -0.40
N PRO A 27 -2.28 12.63 0.04
CA PRO A 27 -2.25 11.22 -0.31
C PRO A 27 -2.32 11.01 -1.82
N GLY A 28 -1.50 10.09 -2.31
CA GLY A 28 -1.50 9.69 -3.70
C GLY A 28 -2.80 9.02 -4.13
N ARG A 29 -3.18 9.23 -5.38
CA ARG A 29 -4.41 8.71 -5.98
C ARG A 29 -4.24 7.26 -6.37
N VAL A 30 -4.95 6.38 -5.67
CA VAL A 30 -5.08 4.97 -6.00
C VAL A 30 -6.56 4.63 -6.17
N ILE A 31 -6.86 3.81 -7.17
CA ILE A 31 -8.18 3.21 -7.35
C ILE A 31 -8.03 1.72 -7.05
N ALA A 32 -8.63 1.29 -5.95
CA ALA A 32 -8.76 -0.13 -5.61
C ALA A 32 -10.20 -0.58 -5.85
N LYS A 33 -10.36 -1.69 -6.58
CA LYS A 33 -11.65 -2.28 -6.93
C LYS A 33 -11.59 -3.79 -6.75
N ARG A 34 -12.75 -4.41 -6.57
CA ARG A 34 -12.91 -5.86 -6.66
C ARG A 34 -13.72 -6.21 -7.89
N PHE A 35 -13.22 -7.16 -8.67
CA PHE A 35 -13.97 -7.75 -9.76
C PHE A 35 -15.09 -8.65 -9.22
N SER A 36 -16.03 -9.05 -10.08
CA SER A 36 -17.16 -9.92 -9.70
C SER A 36 -16.72 -11.29 -9.19
N ASN A 37 -15.56 -11.78 -9.64
CA ASN A 37 -14.89 -13.00 -9.16
C ASN A 37 -14.12 -12.80 -7.84
N ARG A 38 -14.19 -11.60 -7.23
CA ARG A 38 -13.49 -11.17 -6.00
C ARG A 38 -11.99 -10.92 -6.14
N GLU A 39 -11.43 -10.96 -7.34
CA GLU A 39 -10.04 -10.56 -7.55
C GLU A 39 -9.87 -9.06 -7.25
N THR A 40 -8.75 -8.74 -6.60
CA THR A 40 -8.37 -7.36 -6.28
C THR A 40 -7.70 -6.73 -7.49
N SER A 41 -8.15 -5.53 -7.86
CA SER A 41 -7.60 -4.71 -8.92
C SER A 41 -7.18 -3.36 -8.37
N VAL A 42 -5.97 -2.93 -8.70
CA VAL A 42 -5.38 -1.69 -8.21
C VAL A 42 -4.81 -0.91 -9.38
N GLU A 43 -5.11 0.39 -9.42
CA GLU A 43 -4.58 1.31 -10.41
C GLU A 43 -4.01 2.56 -9.73
N ILE A 44 -2.71 2.81 -9.94
CA ILE A 44 -2.02 4.01 -9.47
C ILE A 44 -2.30 5.14 -10.47
N ASN A 45 -3.06 6.16 -10.07
CA ASN A 45 -3.60 7.22 -10.92
C ASN A 45 -2.73 8.50 -10.92
N GLU A 46 -1.42 8.30 -10.84
CA GLU A 46 -0.41 9.35 -10.97
C GLU A 46 0.95 8.76 -11.35
N SER A 47 1.83 9.59 -11.91
CA SER A 47 3.19 9.16 -12.23
C SER A 47 4.00 8.94 -10.96
N VAL A 48 4.62 7.77 -10.85
CA VAL A 48 5.57 7.41 -9.78
C VAL A 48 6.99 7.18 -10.31
N ARG A 49 7.25 7.43 -11.60
CA ARG A 49 8.55 7.19 -12.23
C ARG A 49 9.65 8.01 -11.54
N GLY A 50 10.67 7.32 -11.02
CA GLY A 50 11.79 7.96 -10.34
C GLY A 50 11.49 8.44 -8.91
N GLU A 51 10.26 8.24 -8.41
CA GLU A 51 9.83 8.70 -7.09
C GLU A 51 10.15 7.69 -5.97
N ASP A 52 10.22 8.20 -4.75
CA ASP A 52 10.30 7.39 -3.53
C ASP A 52 8.89 7.15 -2.97
N VAL A 53 8.41 5.92 -3.13
CA VAL A 53 7.03 5.55 -2.86
C VAL A 53 6.90 4.86 -1.52
N PHE A 54 5.96 5.32 -0.70
CA PHE A 54 5.55 4.70 0.55
C PHE A 54 4.12 4.20 0.42
N ILE A 55 3.87 2.92 0.72
CA ILE A 55 2.53 2.34 0.69
C ILE A 55 2.14 1.97 2.10
N VAL A 56 1.10 2.63 2.63
CA VAL A 56 0.53 2.37 3.94
C VAL A 56 -0.55 1.31 3.82
N GLN A 57 -0.32 0.14 4.40
CA GLN A 57 -1.30 -0.93 4.50
C GLN A 57 -1.05 -1.76 5.76
N SER A 58 -2.12 -2.11 6.48
CA SER A 58 -2.05 -2.85 7.74
C SER A 58 -2.74 -4.22 7.64
N GLY A 59 -2.22 -5.20 8.38
CA GLY A 59 -2.82 -6.52 8.55
C GLY A 59 -3.94 -6.50 9.61
N CYS A 60 -5.08 -5.89 9.30
CA CYS A 60 -6.29 -5.88 10.12
C CYS A 60 -7.55 -6.15 9.27
N GLY A 61 -8.62 -6.71 9.86
CA GLY A 61 -9.84 -7.04 9.12
C GLY A 61 -9.63 -8.20 8.13
N GLU A 62 -9.91 -7.97 6.84
CA GLU A 62 -9.68 -8.93 5.75
C GLU A 62 -8.17 -9.05 5.42
N ILE A 63 -7.41 -9.73 6.30
CA ILE A 63 -5.93 -9.75 6.30
C ILE A 63 -5.35 -10.18 4.93
N ASN A 64 -5.89 -11.25 4.33
CA ASN A 64 -5.39 -11.76 3.05
C ASN A 64 -5.63 -10.78 1.91
N ASP A 65 -6.81 -10.18 1.87
CA ASP A 65 -7.15 -9.24 0.82
C ASP A 65 -6.30 -7.96 0.93
N ASN A 66 -6.08 -7.47 2.15
CA ASN A 66 -5.21 -6.32 2.41
C ASN A 66 -3.75 -6.60 2.04
N LEU A 67 -3.26 -7.81 2.34
CA LEU A 67 -1.92 -8.25 1.94
C LEU A 67 -1.82 -8.34 0.41
N MET A 68 -2.80 -8.94 -0.26
CA MET A 68 -2.82 -9.04 -1.72
C MET A 68 -2.91 -7.66 -2.38
N GLU A 69 -3.75 -6.76 -1.88
CA GLU A 69 -3.83 -5.38 -2.34
C GLU A 69 -2.47 -4.67 -2.24
N LEU A 70 -1.77 -4.80 -1.10
CA LEU A 70 -0.42 -4.24 -0.92
C LEU A 70 0.56 -4.80 -1.95
N LEU A 71 0.58 -6.11 -2.16
CA LEU A 71 1.49 -6.74 -3.12
C LEU A 71 1.21 -6.27 -4.56
N ILE A 72 -0.06 -6.10 -4.93
CA ILE A 72 -0.45 -5.59 -6.25
C ILE A 72 -0.05 -4.11 -6.39
N MET A 73 -0.25 -3.27 -5.35
CA MET A 73 0.21 -1.88 -5.33
C MET A 73 1.73 -1.79 -5.53
N ILE A 74 2.50 -2.60 -4.79
CA ILE A 74 3.97 -2.66 -4.92
C ILE A 74 4.36 -3.03 -6.34
N ASN A 75 3.71 -4.05 -6.92
CA ASN A 75 3.97 -4.48 -8.29
C ASN A 75 3.67 -3.35 -9.31
N ALA A 76 2.53 -2.67 -9.17
CA ALA A 76 2.16 -1.55 -10.03
C ALA A 76 3.20 -0.41 -9.98
N CYS A 77 3.67 -0.03 -8.77
CA CYS A 77 4.71 0.98 -8.62
C CYS A 77 6.06 0.55 -9.21
N LYS A 78 6.44 -0.73 -9.06
CA LYS A 78 7.68 -1.26 -9.66
C LYS A 78 7.63 -1.24 -11.19
N ILE A 79 6.53 -1.68 -11.79
CA ILE A 79 6.34 -1.65 -13.26
C ILE A 79 6.36 -0.20 -13.76
N ALA A 80 5.76 0.73 -13.01
CA ALA A 80 5.79 2.17 -13.31
C ALA A 80 7.16 2.85 -13.07
N SER A 81 8.21 2.07 -12.77
CA SER A 81 9.59 2.54 -12.59
C SER A 81 9.78 3.52 -11.42
N ALA A 82 9.10 3.28 -10.30
CA ALA A 82 9.42 3.95 -9.03
C ALA A 82 10.89 3.70 -8.64
N SER A 83 11.57 4.71 -8.11
CA SER A 83 12.97 4.57 -7.70
C SER A 83 13.09 3.67 -6.47
N ARG A 84 12.13 3.75 -5.55
CA ARG A 84 12.05 2.92 -4.35
C ARG A 84 10.58 2.72 -3.98
N VAL A 85 10.27 1.55 -3.42
CA VAL A 85 8.96 1.24 -2.86
C VAL A 85 9.15 0.71 -1.44
N THR A 86 8.58 1.42 -0.46
CA THR A 86 8.64 1.09 0.96
C THR A 86 7.25 0.73 1.46
N ALA A 87 7.08 -0.48 1.97
CA ALA A 87 5.84 -0.89 2.62
C ALA A 87 5.83 -0.43 4.09
N VAL A 88 4.84 0.37 4.47
CA VAL A 88 4.61 0.81 5.85
C VAL A 88 3.47 -0.03 6.40
N ILE A 89 3.81 -0.97 7.30
CA ILE A 89 2.88 -1.99 7.81
C ILE A 89 2.72 -1.85 9.34
N PRO A 90 1.79 -1.02 9.84
CA PRO A 90 1.63 -0.78 11.27
C PRO A 90 1.31 -2.04 12.09
N CYS A 91 0.43 -2.90 11.57
CA CYS A 91 0.14 -4.22 12.14
C CYS A 91 0.60 -5.29 11.15
N PHE A 92 1.69 -6.00 11.45
CA PHE A 92 2.29 -6.95 10.52
C PHE A 92 1.41 -8.22 10.39
N PRO A 93 0.94 -8.58 9.19
CA PRO A 93 0.08 -9.74 9.00
C PRO A 93 0.86 -11.04 9.31
N TYR A 94 0.17 -12.04 9.85
CA TYR A 94 0.75 -13.35 10.16
C TYR A 94 1.94 -13.38 11.14
N ALA A 95 2.20 -12.29 11.87
CA ALA A 95 3.35 -12.19 12.78
C ALA A 95 3.43 -13.28 13.86
N ARG A 96 2.30 -13.95 14.18
CA ARG A 96 2.24 -15.02 15.19
C ARG A 96 2.54 -16.41 14.63
N GLN A 97 2.64 -16.56 13.31
CA GLN A 97 2.95 -17.80 12.61
C GLN A 97 4.43 -17.82 12.19
N ASP A 98 5.31 -17.42 13.11
CA ASP A 98 6.75 -17.29 12.92
C ASP A 98 7.53 -18.58 13.30
N ARG A 99 6.90 -19.48 14.06
CA ARG A 99 7.49 -20.76 14.49
C ARG A 99 6.66 -21.95 14.03
N LYS A 100 7.35 -23.06 13.78
CA LYS A 100 6.75 -24.35 13.42
C LYS A 100 6.08 -25.04 14.61
N ASP A 101 6.43 -24.66 15.84
CA ASP A 101 6.01 -25.34 17.06
C ASP A 101 4.59 -24.93 17.48
N LYS A 102 3.62 -25.32 16.64
CA LYS A 102 2.21 -25.55 16.95
C LYS A 102 1.65 -26.60 15.99
#